data_AF-A0A0B1RV09-F1
#
_entry.id   AF-A0A0B1RV09-F1
#
_cell.length_a   1.000
_cell.length_b   1.000
_cell.length_c   1.000
_cell.angle_alpha   90.00
_cell.angle_beta   90.00
_cell.angle_gamma   90.00
#
_symmetry.space_group_name_H-M   'P 1'
#
loop_
_entity.id
_entity.type
_entity.pdbx_description
1 polymer ?
#
loop_
_entity_poly.entity_id
_entity_poly.type
_entity_poly.pdbx_seq_one_letter_code
_entity_poly.pdbx_strand_id
1 'polypeptide(L)'
;MKKVTQSPRILDVVGMQGAQRLLDRLADMLSKIQKALGEYLERERASFPRFYFVGDEDLLEIMGNSKDVARLQKHLKKMFAGVTAIDVGEEDRIITALHSREGERVDLVQPVHTKDIRINDWLKGLEAEMKHTLARLLGMSLAHFQKMDIETVTPEEYMEWLDKFPAQVIALTAEIWWTNQMEIALSDGKGVEGVEKAVSATLALLADSVFEGTNLLLEERRSRLW
;
A
#
# COMPACT_ATOMS: atom_id res chain seq x y z
N MET A 1 -18.90 0.14 38.86
CA MET A 1 -17.47 0.04 39.26
C MET A 1 -17.20 0.62 40.65
N LYS A 2 -17.26 1.95 40.91
CA LYS A 2 -16.93 2.55 42.23
C LYS A 2 -17.53 1.85 43.47
N LYS A 3 -18.82 1.48 43.45
CA LYS A 3 -19.49 0.78 44.58
C LYS A 3 -18.94 -0.64 44.82
N VAL A 4 -18.55 -1.35 43.76
CA VAL A 4 -17.96 -2.69 43.85
C VAL A 4 -16.50 -2.59 44.35
N THR A 5 -15.79 -1.54 43.95
CA THR A 5 -14.43 -1.26 44.43
C THR A 5 -14.40 -0.93 45.93
N GLN A 6 -15.47 -0.31 46.45
CA GLN A 6 -15.58 0.09 47.86
C GLN A 6 -15.96 -1.09 48.79
N SER A 7 -16.58 -2.15 48.24
CA SER A 7 -16.99 -3.34 49.00
C SER A 7 -16.78 -4.59 48.12
N PRO A 8 -15.57 -5.17 48.13
CA PRO A 8 -15.17 -6.21 47.18
C PRO A 8 -15.67 -7.62 47.54
N ARG A 9 -16.33 -7.81 48.69
CA ARG A 9 -16.82 -9.13 49.11
C ARG A 9 -18.02 -9.53 48.25
N ILE A 10 -18.01 -10.75 47.74
CA ILE A 10 -19.03 -11.26 46.80
C ILE A 10 -20.44 -11.18 47.42
N LEU A 11 -20.59 -11.52 48.70
CA LEU A 11 -21.88 -11.46 49.40
C LEU A 11 -22.44 -10.03 49.48
N ASP A 12 -21.56 -9.02 49.64
CA ASP A 12 -21.96 -7.62 49.68
C ASP A 12 -22.43 -7.12 48.30
N VAL A 13 -21.80 -7.62 47.22
CA VAL A 13 -22.18 -7.31 45.83
C VAL A 13 -23.50 -7.97 45.44
N VAL A 14 -23.69 -9.23 45.82
CA VAL A 14 -24.94 -9.98 45.58
C VAL A 14 -26.11 -9.38 46.38
N GLY A 15 -25.84 -8.86 47.58
CA GLY A 15 -26.81 -8.17 48.42
C GLY A 15 -27.18 -6.75 47.96
N MET A 16 -26.50 -6.20 46.94
CA MET A 16 -26.83 -4.86 46.42
C MET A 16 -28.23 -4.85 45.80
N GLN A 17 -29.15 -4.10 46.42
CA GLN A 17 -30.51 -3.99 45.92
C GLN A 17 -30.55 -3.48 44.47
N GLY A 18 -31.26 -4.23 43.62
CA GLY A 18 -31.47 -3.88 42.21
C GLY A 18 -30.26 -4.12 41.30
N ALA A 19 -29.15 -4.68 41.79
CA ALA A 19 -27.97 -4.96 40.98
C ALA A 19 -28.25 -5.94 39.84
N GLN A 20 -29.00 -7.01 40.11
CA GLN A 20 -29.37 -7.99 39.08
C GLN A 20 -30.22 -7.36 37.98
N ARG A 21 -31.29 -6.65 38.34
CA ARG A 21 -32.14 -5.93 37.37
C ARG A 21 -31.36 -4.90 36.55
N LEU A 22 -30.37 -4.22 37.16
CA LEU A 22 -29.50 -3.28 36.47
C LEU A 22 -28.59 -3.99 35.48
N LEU A 23 -27.98 -5.11 35.87
CA LEU A 23 -27.12 -5.91 35.00
C LEU A 23 -27.90 -6.50 33.82
N ASP A 24 -29.10 -7.04 34.06
CA ASP A 24 -29.98 -7.55 32.99
C ASP A 24 -30.31 -6.43 31.99
N ARG A 25 -30.68 -5.24 32.49
CA ARG A 25 -30.94 -4.07 31.62
C ARG A 25 -29.70 -3.63 30.84
N LEU A 26 -28.52 -3.65 31.46
CA LEU A 26 -27.26 -3.30 30.79
C LEU A 26 -26.90 -4.33 29.72
N ALA A 27 -27.12 -5.62 29.98
CA ALA A 27 -26.93 -6.70 29.02
C ALA A 27 -27.87 -6.53 27.80
N ASP A 28 -29.16 -6.26 28.05
CA ASP A 28 -30.14 -5.98 26.99
C ASP A 28 -29.76 -4.75 26.15
N MET A 29 -29.30 -3.67 26.79
CA MET A 29 -28.83 -2.47 26.09
C MET A 29 -27.60 -2.77 25.25
N LEU A 30 -26.63 -3.53 25.79
CA LEU A 30 -25.42 -3.90 25.07
C LEU A 30 -25.74 -4.77 23.84
N SER A 31 -26.67 -5.72 23.97
CA SER A 31 -27.10 -6.56 22.85
C SER A 31 -27.72 -5.74 21.72
N LYS A 32 -28.57 -4.75 22.05
CA LYS A 32 -29.14 -3.82 21.05
C LYS A 32 -28.07 -2.98 20.37
N ILE A 33 -27.09 -2.47 21.14
CA ILE A 33 -25.96 -1.71 20.61
C ILE A 33 -25.14 -2.59 19.66
N GLN A 34 -24.80 -3.82 20.06
CA GLN A 34 -24.05 -4.76 19.21
C GLN A 34 -24.76 -5.04 17.89
N LYS A 35 -26.08 -5.26 17.92
CA LYS A 35 -26.86 -5.48 16.70
C LYS A 35 -26.83 -4.25 15.77
N ALA A 36 -27.09 -3.07 16.32
CA ALA A 36 -27.07 -1.82 15.55
C ALA A 36 -25.66 -1.52 15.00
N LEU A 37 -24.62 -1.85 15.77
CA LEU A 37 -23.23 -1.69 15.35
C LEU A 37 -22.87 -2.65 14.22
N GLY A 38 -23.30 -3.91 14.28
CA GLY A 38 -23.12 -4.86 13.19
C GLY A 38 -23.76 -4.38 11.88
N GLU A 39 -25.01 -3.92 11.94
CA GLU A 39 -25.71 -3.35 10.78
C GLU A 39 -25.04 -2.05 10.24
N TYR A 40 -24.37 -1.29 11.12
CA TYR A 40 -23.60 -0.12 10.73
C TYR A 40 -22.29 -0.51 10.03
N LEU A 41 -21.49 -1.38 10.66
CA LEU A 41 -20.22 -1.85 10.09
C LEU A 41 -20.41 -2.53 8.74
N GLU A 42 -21.50 -3.29 8.57
CA GLU A 42 -21.82 -3.91 7.29
C GLU A 42 -22.12 -2.89 6.19
N ARG A 43 -22.79 -1.78 6.53
CA ARG A 43 -23.00 -0.67 5.58
C ARG A 43 -21.69 0.02 5.19
N GLU A 44 -20.79 0.19 6.15
CA GLU A 44 -19.47 0.76 5.88
C GLU A 44 -18.63 -0.19 4.98
N ARG A 45 -18.67 -1.51 5.24
CA ARG A 45 -18.05 -2.53 4.38
C ARG A 45 -18.61 -2.56 2.97
N ALA A 46 -19.93 -2.46 2.83
CA ALA A 46 -20.57 -2.37 1.52
C ALA A 46 -20.16 -1.09 0.77
N SER A 47 -19.90 0.01 1.50
CA SER A 47 -19.40 1.24 0.89
C SER A 47 -17.96 1.09 0.42
N PHE A 48 -17.07 0.49 1.22
CA PHE A 48 -15.67 0.26 0.85
C PHE A 48 -15.25 -1.20 1.05
N PRO A 49 -15.23 -2.02 -0.01
CA PRO A 49 -15.02 -3.47 0.09
C PRO A 49 -13.73 -3.92 0.78
N ARG A 50 -12.69 -3.08 0.86
CA ARG A 50 -11.46 -3.47 1.56
C ARG A 50 -11.65 -3.64 3.07
N PHE A 51 -12.72 -3.08 3.65
CA PHE A 51 -13.05 -3.29 5.06
C PHE A 51 -13.51 -4.72 5.38
N TYR A 52 -13.78 -5.58 4.38
CA TYR A 52 -13.99 -7.01 4.63
C TYR A 52 -12.69 -7.72 5.09
N PHE A 53 -11.52 -7.15 4.80
CA PHE A 53 -10.22 -7.68 5.26
C PHE A 53 -9.83 -7.17 6.65
N VAL A 54 -10.69 -6.37 7.28
CA VAL A 54 -10.45 -5.71 8.56
C VAL A 54 -11.46 -6.21 9.59
N GLY A 55 -10.98 -6.58 10.78
CA GLY A 55 -11.82 -7.03 11.88
C GLY A 55 -12.71 -5.91 12.43
N ASP A 56 -13.78 -6.25 13.14
CA ASP A 56 -14.74 -5.27 13.68
C ASP A 56 -14.07 -4.24 14.60
N GLU A 57 -13.13 -4.66 15.44
CA GLU A 57 -12.39 -3.76 16.36
C GLU A 57 -11.55 -2.73 15.61
N ASP A 58 -10.78 -3.17 14.61
CA ASP A 58 -9.97 -2.30 13.76
C ASP A 58 -10.87 -1.34 12.95
N LEU A 59 -11.99 -1.84 12.42
CA LEU A 59 -12.92 -1.02 11.64
C LEU A 59 -13.54 0.08 12.50
N LEU A 60 -13.91 -0.24 13.74
CA LEU A 60 -14.38 0.77 14.70
C LEU A 60 -13.31 1.80 15.02
N GLU A 61 -12.05 1.37 15.16
CA GLU A 61 -10.93 2.27 15.38
C GLU A 61 -10.71 3.23 14.19
N ILE A 62 -10.83 2.71 12.98
CA ILE A 62 -10.77 3.48 11.72
C ILE A 62 -11.88 4.52 11.67
N MET A 63 -13.13 4.13 11.95
CA MET A 63 -14.27 5.05 11.93
C MET A 63 -14.17 6.12 13.03
N GLY A 64 -13.76 5.71 14.23
CA GLY A 64 -13.63 6.57 15.41
C GLY A 64 -12.48 7.58 15.30
N ASN A 65 -11.38 7.24 14.63
CA ASN A 65 -10.22 8.10 14.42
C ASN A 65 -10.12 8.60 12.96
N SER A 66 -11.23 8.66 12.24
CA SER A 66 -11.26 9.02 10.81
C SER A 66 -10.64 10.39 10.44
N LYS A 67 -10.46 11.27 11.43
CA LYS A 67 -9.81 12.58 11.27
C LYS A 67 -8.29 12.57 11.48
N ASP A 68 -7.75 11.53 12.12
CA ASP A 68 -6.33 11.40 12.46
C ASP A 68 -5.68 10.40 11.51
N VAL A 69 -5.16 10.90 10.39
CA VAL A 69 -4.58 10.06 9.32
C VAL A 69 -3.36 9.29 9.82
N ALA A 70 -2.59 9.86 10.76
CA ALA A 70 -1.43 9.19 11.34
C ALA A 70 -1.83 7.89 12.06
N ARG A 71 -2.94 7.90 12.82
CA ARG A 71 -3.48 6.69 13.46
C ARG A 71 -4.00 5.66 12.47
N LEU A 72 -4.48 6.09 11.30
CA LEU A 72 -5.02 5.20 10.28
C LEU A 72 -3.93 4.41 9.54
N GLN A 73 -2.68 4.91 9.50
CA GLN A 73 -1.59 4.27 8.77
C GLN A 73 -1.36 2.81 9.20
N LYS A 74 -1.49 2.49 10.49
CA LYS A 74 -1.32 1.10 10.99
C LYS A 74 -2.33 0.11 10.42
N HIS A 75 -3.49 0.59 9.96
CA HIS A 75 -4.53 -0.23 9.34
C HIS A 75 -4.41 -0.29 7.82
N LEU A 76 -3.70 0.65 7.17
CA LEU A 76 -3.52 0.65 5.72
C LEU A 76 -2.86 -0.64 5.24
N LYS A 77 -1.84 -1.15 5.95
CA LYS A 77 -1.20 -2.44 5.64
C LYS A 77 -2.15 -3.65 5.66
N LYS A 78 -3.26 -3.57 6.41
CA LYS A 78 -4.28 -4.63 6.45
C LYS A 78 -5.23 -4.53 5.25
N MET A 79 -5.47 -3.32 4.75
CA MET A 79 -6.37 -3.04 3.62
C MET A 79 -5.66 -3.13 2.26
N PHE A 80 -4.36 -2.83 2.22
CA PHE A 80 -3.53 -2.77 1.03
C PHE A 80 -2.25 -3.57 1.26
N ALA A 81 -2.08 -4.67 0.52
CA ALA A 81 -0.92 -5.54 0.69
C ALA A 81 0.42 -4.84 0.35
N GLY A 82 0.41 -3.95 -0.65
CA GLY A 82 1.61 -3.24 -1.13
C GLY A 82 1.85 -1.86 -0.49
N VAL A 83 0.94 -1.37 0.36
CA VAL A 83 1.05 -0.03 0.97
C VAL A 83 1.25 -0.19 2.47
N THR A 84 2.44 0.17 2.95
CA THR A 84 2.80 0.10 4.37
C THR A 84 2.60 1.45 5.06
N ALA A 85 2.92 2.55 4.38
CA ALA A 85 2.79 3.89 4.90
C ALA A 85 2.43 4.88 3.79
N ILE A 86 2.08 6.10 4.18
CA ILE A 86 1.74 7.21 3.28
C ILE A 86 2.40 8.49 3.78
N ASP A 87 2.85 9.33 2.85
CA ASP A 87 3.28 10.68 3.19
C ASP A 87 2.05 11.58 3.30
N VAL A 88 1.96 12.32 4.41
CA VAL A 88 0.87 13.26 4.66
C VAL A 88 1.45 14.64 4.88
N GLY A 89 1.07 15.58 4.01
CA GLY A 89 1.38 17.00 4.09
C GLY A 89 0.22 17.82 4.68
N GLU A 90 0.50 19.09 4.95
CA GLU A 90 -0.45 20.11 5.45
C GLU A 90 -1.34 19.63 6.61
N GLU A 91 -0.80 19.61 7.84
CA GLU A 91 -1.55 19.27 9.06
C GLU A 91 -2.32 17.94 8.99
N ASP A 92 -1.73 16.90 8.39
CA ASP A 92 -2.32 15.57 8.20
C ASP A 92 -3.54 15.52 7.26
N ARG A 93 -3.62 16.40 6.25
CA ARG A 93 -4.81 16.53 5.39
C ARG A 93 -4.62 16.16 3.93
N ILE A 94 -3.39 16.07 3.45
CA ILE A 94 -3.10 15.84 2.05
C ILE A 94 -2.13 14.68 1.91
N ILE A 95 -2.57 13.61 1.27
CA ILE A 95 -1.73 12.44 0.99
C ILE A 95 -0.98 12.69 -0.31
N THR A 96 0.35 12.60 -0.28
CA THR A 96 1.21 12.94 -1.42
C THR A 96 1.98 11.75 -1.99
N ALA A 97 2.29 10.75 -1.18
CA ALA A 97 3.02 9.56 -1.63
C ALA A 97 2.63 8.30 -0.88
N LEU A 98 2.93 7.16 -1.50
CA LEU A 98 2.76 5.81 -0.95
C LEU A 98 4.13 5.18 -0.69
N HIS A 99 4.21 4.34 0.35
CA HIS A 99 5.42 3.58 0.68
C HIS A 99 5.14 2.09 0.72
N SER A 100 6.03 1.30 0.12
CA SER A 100 6.04 -0.16 0.25
C SER A 100 6.73 -0.61 1.53
N ARG A 101 6.70 -1.92 1.81
CA ARG A 101 7.40 -2.49 2.96
C ARG A 101 8.92 -2.51 2.76
N GLU A 102 9.33 -2.60 1.51
CA GLU A 102 10.71 -2.70 1.04
C GLU A 102 11.38 -1.32 0.93
N GLY A 103 10.63 -0.23 1.18
CA GLY A 103 11.13 1.14 1.17
C GLY A 103 10.96 1.87 -0.16
N GLU A 104 10.24 1.28 -1.12
CA GLU A 104 9.90 1.94 -2.37
C GLU A 104 8.87 3.05 -2.12
N ARG A 105 9.15 4.25 -2.64
CA ARG A 105 8.29 5.43 -2.50
C ARG A 105 7.72 5.82 -3.86
N VAL A 106 6.40 5.97 -3.93
CA VAL A 106 5.68 6.39 -5.15
C VAL A 106 4.93 7.68 -4.89
N ASP A 107 5.35 8.76 -5.56
CA ASP A 107 4.64 10.03 -5.54
C ASP A 107 3.34 9.95 -6.35
N LEU A 108 2.24 10.39 -5.75
CA LEU A 108 0.95 10.46 -6.43
C LEU A 108 0.95 11.56 -7.49
N VAL A 109 0.24 11.35 -8.60
CA VAL A 109 0.08 12.39 -9.63
C VAL A 109 -0.68 13.58 -9.06
N GLN A 110 -1.80 13.26 -8.41
CA GLN A 110 -2.68 14.20 -7.77
C GLN A 110 -2.73 13.89 -6.29
N PRO A 111 -2.40 14.86 -5.42
CA PRO A 111 -2.54 14.65 -3.98
C PRO A 111 -4.00 14.37 -3.60
N VAL A 112 -4.19 13.49 -2.62
CA VAL A 112 -5.53 13.10 -2.15
C VAL A 112 -5.86 13.86 -0.87
N HIS A 113 -6.93 14.65 -0.91
CA HIS A 113 -7.41 15.41 0.24
C HIS A 113 -8.26 14.53 1.17
N THR A 114 -8.04 14.66 2.48
CA THR A 114 -8.81 13.95 3.53
C THR A 114 -9.70 14.89 4.34
N LYS A 115 -9.46 16.21 4.26
CA LYS A 115 -10.20 17.22 5.04
C LYS A 115 -11.68 17.25 4.66
N ASP A 116 -12.55 17.18 5.66
CA ASP A 116 -14.02 17.28 5.53
C ASP A 116 -14.64 16.22 4.59
N ILE A 117 -13.90 15.16 4.27
CA ILE A 117 -14.33 14.04 3.41
C ILE A 117 -14.53 12.79 4.27
N ARG A 118 -15.56 12.00 3.98
CA ARG A 118 -15.79 10.74 4.70
C ARG A 118 -14.66 9.76 4.40
N ILE A 119 -14.32 8.95 5.40
CA ILE A 119 -13.19 8.03 5.30
C ILE A 119 -13.26 7.08 4.10
N ASN A 120 -14.45 6.55 3.83
CA ASN A 120 -14.68 5.66 2.70
C ASN A 120 -14.45 6.35 1.36
N ASP A 121 -14.77 7.63 1.27
CA ASP A 121 -14.73 8.38 0.02
C ASP A 121 -13.29 8.80 -0.31
N TRP A 122 -12.51 9.26 0.67
CA TRP A 122 -11.10 9.54 0.41
C TRP A 122 -10.27 8.26 0.25
N LEU A 123 -10.61 7.15 0.92
CA LEU A 123 -9.95 5.85 0.69
C LEU A 123 -10.22 5.31 -0.72
N LYS A 124 -11.44 5.49 -1.24
CA LYS A 124 -11.76 5.21 -2.66
C LYS A 124 -10.97 6.12 -3.59
N GLY A 125 -10.88 7.41 -3.26
CA GLY A 125 -10.07 8.38 -4.00
C GLY A 125 -8.60 7.97 -4.05
N LEU A 126 -8.03 7.55 -2.91
CA LEU A 126 -6.67 7.05 -2.81
C LEU A 126 -6.45 5.79 -3.67
N GLU A 127 -7.40 4.85 -3.65
CA GLU A 127 -7.30 3.66 -4.50
C GLU A 127 -7.37 4.00 -6.00
N ALA A 128 -8.27 4.92 -6.39
CA ALA A 128 -8.39 5.38 -7.76
C ALA A 128 -7.10 6.09 -8.21
N GLU A 129 -6.56 6.96 -7.36
CA GLU A 129 -5.35 7.72 -7.65
C GLU A 129 -4.11 6.84 -7.68
N MET A 130 -4.01 5.81 -6.84
CA MET A 130 -2.95 4.80 -6.92
C MET A 130 -2.94 4.12 -8.30
N LYS A 131 -4.12 3.71 -8.80
CA LYS A 131 -4.25 3.10 -10.14
C LYS A 131 -3.89 4.10 -11.24
N HIS A 132 -4.37 5.34 -11.13
CA HIS A 132 -4.07 6.41 -12.08
C HIS A 132 -2.57 6.71 -12.14
N THR A 133 -1.93 6.81 -10.97
CA THR A 133 -0.49 7.04 -10.81
C THR A 133 0.31 5.95 -11.50
N LEU A 134 0.05 4.68 -11.18
CA LEU A 134 0.77 3.56 -11.80
C LEU A 134 0.56 3.50 -13.32
N ALA A 135 -0.66 3.76 -13.81
CA ALA A 135 -0.94 3.81 -15.24
C ALA A 135 -0.17 4.95 -15.95
N ARG A 136 -0.09 6.13 -15.33
CA ARG A 136 0.67 7.26 -15.87
C ARG A 136 2.17 6.98 -15.86
N LEU A 137 2.69 6.41 -14.78
CA LEU A 137 4.09 6.00 -14.67
C LEU A 137 4.44 4.94 -15.71
N LEU A 138 3.55 3.98 -15.98
CA LEU A 138 3.74 3.00 -17.05
C LEU A 138 3.84 3.66 -18.43
N GLY A 139 2.92 4.58 -18.75
CA GLY A 139 2.98 5.32 -20.01
C GLY A 139 4.27 6.13 -20.16
N MET A 140 4.72 6.77 -19.08
CA MET A 140 5.99 7.50 -19.05
C MET A 140 7.20 6.57 -19.20
N SER A 141 7.18 5.42 -18.52
CA SER A 141 8.23 4.41 -18.58
C SER A 141 8.36 3.84 -19.99
N LEU A 142 7.25 3.46 -20.63
CA LEU A 142 7.23 3.00 -22.03
C LEU A 142 7.77 4.06 -22.99
N ALA A 143 7.36 5.32 -22.84
CA ALA A 143 7.85 6.40 -23.69
C ALA A 143 9.34 6.71 -23.47
N HIS A 144 9.86 6.46 -22.26
CA HIS A 144 11.29 6.56 -21.97
C HIS A 144 12.04 5.39 -22.62
N PHE A 145 11.56 4.17 -22.39
CA PHE A 145 12.15 2.93 -22.87
C PHE A 145 12.17 2.84 -24.39
N GLN A 146 11.14 3.33 -25.08
CA GLN A 146 11.10 3.40 -26.55
C GLN A 146 12.17 4.30 -27.17
N LYS A 147 12.69 5.29 -26.42
CA LYS A 147 13.76 6.17 -26.90
C LYS A 147 15.14 5.57 -26.65
N MET A 148 15.25 4.59 -25.77
CA MET A 148 16.49 3.88 -25.51
C MET A 148 16.68 2.82 -26.60
N ASP A 149 17.84 2.83 -27.25
CA ASP A 149 18.24 1.74 -28.13
C ASP A 149 18.92 0.66 -27.30
N ILE A 150 18.22 -0.45 -27.10
CA ILE A 150 18.64 -1.54 -26.21
C ILE A 150 19.91 -2.23 -26.71
N GLU A 151 20.23 -2.15 -28.00
CA GLU A 151 21.48 -2.73 -28.52
C GLU A 151 22.71 -1.90 -28.16
N THR A 152 22.53 -0.60 -27.89
CA THR A 152 23.63 0.34 -27.62
C THR A 152 23.50 1.08 -26.29
N VAL A 153 22.49 0.76 -25.49
CA VAL A 153 22.21 1.45 -24.22
C VAL A 153 23.40 1.29 -23.27
N THR A 154 23.81 2.40 -22.66
CA THR A 154 24.88 2.34 -21.66
C THR A 154 24.32 1.88 -20.31
N PRO A 155 25.16 1.29 -19.43
CA PRO A 155 24.73 0.95 -18.08
C PRO A 155 24.11 2.15 -17.34
N GLU A 156 24.66 3.35 -17.51
CA GLU A 156 24.20 4.56 -16.83
C GLU A 156 22.79 4.96 -17.27
N GLU A 157 22.51 4.95 -18.58
CA GLU A 157 21.18 5.28 -19.13
C GLU A 157 20.13 4.27 -18.66
N TYR A 158 20.49 2.97 -18.63
CA TYR A 158 19.58 1.92 -18.18
C TYR A 158 19.30 2.01 -16.67
N MET A 159 20.33 2.28 -15.86
CA MET A 159 20.18 2.47 -14.42
C MET A 159 19.40 3.74 -14.08
N GLU A 160 19.59 4.85 -14.82
CA GLU A 160 18.76 6.05 -14.65
C GLU A 160 17.28 5.75 -14.87
N TRP A 161 16.95 4.92 -15.87
CA TRP A 161 15.58 4.47 -16.07
C TRP A 161 15.07 3.62 -14.90
N LEU A 162 15.88 2.68 -14.40
CA LEU A 162 15.51 1.84 -13.24
C LEU A 162 15.28 2.66 -11.96
N ASP A 163 16.08 3.68 -11.70
CA ASP A 163 15.95 4.51 -10.49
C ASP A 163 14.73 5.45 -10.54
N LYS A 164 14.23 5.74 -11.74
CA LYS A 164 13.15 6.71 -11.97
C LYS A 164 11.75 6.14 -11.79
N PHE A 165 11.57 4.84 -11.96
CA PHE A 165 10.25 4.20 -11.99
C PHE A 165 10.15 3.11 -10.92
N PRO A 166 8.95 2.82 -10.41
CA PRO A 166 8.77 1.74 -9.46
C PRO A 166 8.98 0.38 -10.12
N ALA A 167 9.42 -0.60 -9.34
CA ALA A 167 9.83 -1.93 -9.80
C ALA A 167 8.72 -2.64 -10.58
N GLN A 168 7.46 -2.53 -10.14
CA GLN A 168 6.32 -3.11 -10.85
C GLN A 168 6.16 -2.50 -12.26
N VAL A 169 6.35 -1.19 -12.40
CA VAL A 169 6.23 -0.48 -13.68
C VAL A 169 7.38 -0.86 -14.61
N ILE A 170 8.59 -0.99 -14.08
CA ILE A 170 9.78 -1.44 -14.82
C ILE A 170 9.56 -2.84 -15.39
N ALA A 171 9.17 -3.79 -14.55
CA ALA A 171 8.93 -5.18 -14.98
C ALA A 171 7.87 -5.25 -16.09
N LEU A 172 6.75 -4.55 -15.90
CA LEU A 172 5.67 -4.52 -16.88
C LEU A 172 6.09 -3.84 -18.20
N THR A 173 6.95 -2.81 -18.13
CA THR A 173 7.50 -2.15 -19.32
C THR A 173 8.36 -3.12 -20.13
N ALA A 174 9.22 -3.88 -19.46
CA ALA A 174 10.07 -4.88 -20.10
C ALA A 174 9.26 -6.02 -20.74
N GLU A 175 8.23 -6.52 -20.06
CA GLU A 175 7.32 -7.55 -20.60
C GLU A 175 6.55 -7.07 -21.83
N ILE A 176 6.01 -5.85 -21.79
CA ILE A 176 5.31 -5.24 -22.93
C ILE A 176 6.27 -5.08 -24.12
N TRP A 177 7.46 -4.55 -23.88
CA TRP A 177 8.45 -4.39 -24.93
C TRP A 177 8.84 -5.73 -25.56
N TRP A 178 9.16 -6.73 -24.74
CA TRP A 178 9.56 -8.05 -25.22
C TRP A 178 8.46 -8.71 -26.05
N THR A 179 7.21 -8.65 -25.57
CA THR A 179 6.06 -9.22 -26.28
C THR A 179 5.86 -8.55 -27.64
N ASN A 180 5.96 -7.22 -27.70
CA ASN A 180 5.85 -6.46 -28.96
C ASN A 180 6.97 -6.84 -29.94
N GLN A 181 8.21 -6.99 -29.47
CA GLN A 181 9.32 -7.39 -30.35
C GLN A 181 9.16 -8.81 -30.88
N MET A 182 8.69 -9.73 -30.05
CA MET A 182 8.37 -11.10 -30.48
C MET A 182 7.26 -11.11 -31.54
N GLU A 183 6.20 -10.33 -31.36
CA GLU A 183 5.10 -10.25 -32.32
C GLU A 183 5.56 -9.66 -33.67
N ILE A 184 6.40 -8.64 -33.65
CA ILE A 184 7.01 -8.06 -34.86
C ILE A 184 7.90 -9.10 -35.56
N ALA A 185 8.79 -9.77 -34.83
CA ALA A 185 9.70 -10.76 -35.42
C ALA A 185 8.94 -11.91 -36.09
N LEU A 186 7.91 -12.43 -35.41
CA LEU A 186 7.06 -13.49 -35.92
C LEU A 186 6.21 -13.04 -37.13
N SER A 187 5.68 -11.82 -37.11
CA SER A 187 4.87 -11.27 -38.21
C SER A 187 5.70 -10.99 -39.46
N ASP A 188 6.94 -10.53 -39.29
CA ASP A 188 7.89 -10.29 -40.39
C ASP A 188 8.46 -11.58 -40.99
N GLY A 189 8.17 -12.75 -40.39
CA GLY A 189 8.77 -14.03 -40.78
C GLY A 189 10.28 -14.11 -40.53
N LYS A 190 10.81 -13.22 -39.68
CA LYS A 190 12.20 -13.25 -39.23
C LYS A 190 12.33 -14.23 -38.06
N GLY A 191 13.56 -14.69 -37.83
CA GLY A 191 13.87 -15.42 -36.60
C GLY A 191 13.89 -14.49 -35.39
N VAL A 192 13.92 -15.08 -34.20
CA VAL A 192 13.88 -14.37 -32.90
C VAL A 192 15.27 -13.96 -32.40
N GLU A 193 16.32 -14.18 -33.19
CA GLU A 193 17.71 -13.99 -32.77
C GLU A 193 18.00 -12.53 -32.39
N GLY A 194 17.34 -11.56 -33.03
CA GLY A 194 17.44 -10.15 -32.67
C GLY A 194 16.92 -9.88 -31.25
N VAL A 195 15.76 -10.45 -30.91
CA VAL A 195 15.15 -10.33 -29.58
C VAL A 195 16.01 -11.04 -28.53
N GLU A 196 16.50 -12.25 -28.84
CA GLU A 196 17.40 -13.01 -27.97
C GLU A 196 18.69 -12.23 -27.68
N LYS A 197 19.29 -11.60 -28.69
CA LYS A 197 20.50 -10.81 -28.54
C LYS A 197 20.26 -9.58 -27.66
N ALA A 198 19.15 -8.86 -27.85
CA ALA A 198 18.80 -7.69 -27.04
C ALA A 198 18.52 -8.07 -25.57
N VAL A 199 17.81 -9.17 -25.33
CA VAL A 199 17.58 -9.70 -23.97
C VAL A 199 18.90 -10.14 -23.32
N SER A 200 19.78 -10.81 -24.07
CA SER A 200 21.08 -11.24 -23.56
C SER A 200 21.97 -10.04 -23.21
N ALA A 201 21.95 -8.98 -24.01
CA ALA A 201 22.68 -7.75 -23.73
C ALA A 201 22.17 -7.05 -22.45
N THR A 202 20.85 -6.92 -22.29
CA THR A 202 20.26 -6.32 -21.07
C THR A 202 20.53 -7.16 -19.82
N LEU A 203 20.49 -8.49 -19.91
CA LEU A 203 20.86 -9.37 -18.80
C LEU A 203 22.34 -9.22 -18.43
N ALA A 204 23.24 -9.06 -19.41
CA ALA A 204 24.65 -8.80 -19.15
C ALA A 204 24.86 -7.46 -18.42
N LEU A 205 24.21 -6.39 -18.90
CA LEU A 205 24.24 -5.08 -18.24
C LEU A 205 23.75 -5.14 -16.78
N LEU A 206 22.65 -5.85 -16.54
CA LEU A 206 22.12 -6.07 -15.20
C LEU A 206 23.04 -6.92 -14.32
N ALA A 207 23.73 -7.91 -14.90
CA ALA A 207 24.69 -8.72 -14.15
C ALA A 207 25.88 -7.87 -13.70
N ASP A 208 26.43 -7.05 -14.60
CA ASP A 208 27.55 -6.15 -14.31
C ASP A 208 27.21 -5.13 -13.23
N SER A 209 26.02 -4.52 -13.27
CA SER A 209 25.58 -3.57 -12.25
C SER A 209 25.42 -4.21 -10.86
N VAL A 210 24.98 -5.47 -10.80
CA VAL A 210 24.91 -6.23 -9.54
C VAL A 210 26.31 -6.53 -8.98
N PHE A 211 27.29 -6.84 -9.83
CA PHE A 211 28.67 -7.05 -9.39
C PHE A 211 29.30 -5.78 -8.82
N GLU A 212 29.05 -4.62 -9.41
CA GLU A 212 29.53 -3.34 -8.87
C GLU A 212 28.86 -3.00 -7.53
N GLY A 213 27.53 -3.13 -7.44
CA GLY A 213 26.79 -2.85 -6.22
C GLY A 213 27.15 -3.77 -5.05
N THR A 214 27.41 -5.05 -5.30
CA THR A 214 27.83 -6.00 -4.26
C THR A 214 29.22 -5.70 -3.72
N ASN A 215 30.15 -5.24 -4.56
CA ASN A 215 31.47 -4.80 -4.13
C ASN A 215 31.40 -3.53 -3.26
N LEU A 216 30.59 -2.54 -3.65
CA LEU A 216 30.37 -1.32 -2.86
C LEU A 216 29.80 -1.64 -1.46
N LEU A 217 28.81 -2.53 -1.37
CA LEU A 217 28.24 -2.96 -0.09
C LEU A 217 29.26 -3.73 0.79
N LEU A 218 30.15 -4.51 0.18
CA LEU A 218 31.23 -5.20 0.88
C LEU A 218 32.30 -4.22 1.38
N GLU A 219 32.61 -3.18 0.61
CA GLU A 219 33.52 -2.11 1.01
C GLU A 219 32.94 -1.24 2.14
N GLU A 220 31.67 -0.86 2.07
CA GLU A 220 30.99 -0.14 3.16
C GLU A 220 30.96 -0.97 4.46
N ARG A 221 30.70 -2.28 4.36
CA ARG A 221 30.75 -3.18 5.51
C ARG A 221 32.15 -3.29 6.09
N ARG A 222 33.20 -3.29 5.25
CA ARG A 222 34.59 -3.26 5.72
C ARG A 222 34.88 -1.94 6.42
N SER A 223 34.49 -0.80 5.86
CA SER A 223 34.72 0.53 6.45
C SER A 223 33.97 0.78 7.76
N ARG A 224 32.87 0.07 8.03
CA ARG A 224 32.15 0.13 9.33
C ARG A 224 32.70 -0.82 10.41
N LEU A 225 33.62 -1.71 10.05
CA LEU A 225 34.23 -2.70 10.96
C LEU A 225 35.63 -2.30 11.46
N TRP A 226 36.12 -1.10 11.09
CA TRP A 226 37.38 -0.52 11.57
C TRP A 226 37.16 0.87 12.16
#